data_AF-A0A9D1N235-F1
#
_entry.id   AF-A0A9D1N235-F1
#
_cell.length_a   1.000
_cell.length_b   1.000
_cell.length_c   1.000
_cell.angle_alpha   90.00
_cell.angle_beta   90.00
_cell.angle_gamma   90.00
#
_symmetry.space_group_name_H-M   'P 1'
#
loop_
_entity.id
_entity.type
_entity.pdbx_description
1 polymer ?
#
loop_
_entity_poly.entity_id
_entity_poly.type
_entity_poly.pdbx_seq_one_letter_code
_entity_poly.pdbx_strand_id
1 'polypeptide(L)'
;MLKDLLDKRQCFKLVCGAGNEDAQEVERLVTLYSSAGCMFFDLCAKPEIVDAAKRGLQRAGITKDRYLCVSVGIDGDPHITKAVIDQQKCVKCGKCKKICPHDAIIELDKYKVKKERCIGCTQCFNKCPKQAIEMVTQLQDYKEVLPKLIEKGIDCIEFHAISEDEQDVDEKWQQINDYFDGMLCISLDRSELGDKKLKERVKRLIAKRKPFTTIIQADGIAMTGGTDDYATTLQSVATAQLFQNENIPAYIMMSGGTNTKSTELAKQCKVQPHCLAVGSYARKIVKDYLERDDFYENKEAFNEAVKIAKNLIDTSLRNMVND
;
A
#
# COMPACT_ATOMS: atom_id res chain seq x y z
N MET A 1 8.62 2.99 19.14
CA MET A 1 8.81 3.82 17.93
C MET A 1 8.81 2.92 16.70
N LEU A 2 8.43 3.42 15.52
CA LEU A 2 8.42 2.62 14.28
C LEU A 2 9.79 1.99 13.99
N LYS A 3 10.86 2.70 14.34
CA LYS A 3 12.24 2.20 14.28
C LYS A 3 12.42 0.87 15.04
N ASP A 4 11.93 0.78 16.28
CA ASP A 4 12.08 -0.42 17.12
C ASP A 4 11.40 -1.64 16.49
N LEU A 5 10.29 -1.42 15.79
CA LEU A 5 9.54 -2.45 15.10
C LEU A 5 10.34 -3.02 13.91
N LEU A 6 11.00 -2.14 13.17
CA LEU A 6 11.84 -2.48 12.02
C LEU A 6 13.16 -3.15 12.47
N ASP A 7 13.80 -2.63 13.52
CA ASP A 7 15.03 -3.21 14.08
C ASP A 7 14.81 -4.66 14.54
N LYS A 8 13.65 -4.95 15.15
CA LYS A 8 13.28 -6.28 15.63
C LYS A 8 12.77 -7.22 14.53
N ARG A 9 12.61 -6.75 13.29
CA ARG A 9 12.00 -7.49 12.17
C ARG A 9 10.61 -8.04 12.50
N GLN A 10 9.86 -7.31 13.31
CA GLN A 10 8.50 -7.68 13.75
C GLN A 10 7.42 -6.86 13.01
N CYS A 11 7.79 -6.26 11.86
CA CYS A 11 6.94 -5.33 11.14
C CYS A 11 6.05 -6.02 10.09
N PHE A 12 4.75 -5.96 10.31
CA PHE A 12 3.75 -6.22 9.28
C PHE A 12 3.00 -4.91 8.98
N LYS A 13 3.01 -4.48 7.71
CA LYS A 13 2.29 -3.30 7.23
C LYS A 13 1.04 -3.71 6.47
N LEU A 14 -0.13 -3.30 6.93
CA LEU A 14 -1.35 -3.40 6.13
C LEU A 14 -1.40 -2.25 5.13
N VAL A 15 -1.42 -2.56 3.84
CA VAL A 15 -1.67 -1.57 2.79
C VAL A 15 -3.19 -1.43 2.64
N CYS A 16 -3.78 -0.34 3.15
CA CYS A 16 -5.19 -0.04 2.93
C CYS A 16 -5.44 0.43 1.49
N GLY A 17 -4.39 1.00 0.87
CA GLY A 17 -4.30 1.35 -0.54
C GLY A 17 -4.06 2.84 -0.73
N ALA A 18 -2.95 3.20 -1.38
CA ALA A 18 -2.62 4.59 -1.71
C ALA A 18 -3.73 5.31 -2.51
N GLY A 19 -4.44 4.57 -3.38
CA GLY A 19 -5.60 5.07 -4.12
C GLY A 19 -6.96 4.82 -3.45
N ASN A 20 -7.01 4.23 -2.25
CA ASN A 20 -8.27 3.96 -1.55
C ASN A 20 -8.68 5.15 -0.68
N GLU A 21 -9.75 5.81 -1.09
CA GLU A 21 -10.33 6.97 -0.41
C GLU A 21 -11.71 6.65 0.20
N ASP A 22 -12.07 5.36 0.29
CA ASP A 22 -13.26 4.92 1.02
C ASP A 22 -12.96 4.93 2.53
N ALA A 23 -13.32 6.04 3.18
CA ALA A 23 -13.12 6.23 4.61
C ALA A 23 -13.78 5.13 5.47
N GLN A 24 -14.92 4.58 5.04
CA GLN A 24 -15.58 3.53 5.79
C GLN A 24 -14.81 2.21 5.69
N GLU A 25 -14.37 1.84 4.49
CA GLU A 25 -13.54 0.65 4.29
C GLU A 25 -12.23 0.74 5.08
N VAL A 26 -11.56 1.90 5.04
CA VAL A 26 -10.31 2.13 5.80
C VAL A 26 -10.55 2.01 7.30
N GLU A 27 -11.61 2.62 7.84
CA GLU A 27 -11.96 2.51 9.26
C GLU A 27 -12.19 1.05 9.67
N ARG A 28 -12.91 0.27 8.85
CA ARG A 28 -13.18 -1.17 9.08
C ARG A 28 -11.90 -2.01 9.01
N LEU A 29 -11.06 -1.79 7.98
CA LEU A 29 -9.76 -2.47 7.82
C LEU A 29 -8.86 -2.23 9.02
N VAL A 30 -8.71 -0.96 9.44
CA VAL A 30 -7.86 -0.61 10.57
C VAL A 30 -8.41 -1.17 11.87
N THR A 31 -9.73 -1.12 12.10
CA THR A 31 -10.37 -1.76 13.27
C THR A 31 -10.02 -3.25 13.34
N LEU A 32 -10.20 -3.96 12.23
CA LEU A 32 -10.01 -5.41 12.15
C LEU A 32 -8.53 -5.82 12.32
N TYR A 33 -7.65 -5.24 11.52
CA TYR A 33 -6.24 -5.63 11.51
C TYR A 33 -5.49 -5.16 12.76
N SER A 34 -5.87 -4.02 13.35
CA SER A 34 -5.29 -3.61 14.63
C SER A 34 -5.68 -4.56 15.77
N SER A 35 -6.91 -5.07 15.77
CA SER A 35 -7.40 -6.12 16.68
C SER A 35 -6.68 -7.45 16.47
N ALA A 36 -6.25 -7.73 15.24
CA ALA A 36 -5.44 -8.90 14.88
C ALA A 36 -3.94 -8.76 15.22
N GLY A 37 -3.50 -7.58 15.67
CA GLY A 37 -2.11 -7.30 16.07
C GLY A 37 -1.26 -6.57 15.03
N CYS A 38 -1.83 -6.11 13.91
CA CYS A 38 -1.11 -5.27 12.95
C CYS A 38 -0.76 -3.93 13.59
N MET A 39 0.49 -3.48 13.37
CA MET A 39 1.02 -2.27 13.98
C MET A 39 1.28 -1.13 13.00
N PHE A 40 1.32 -1.39 11.69
CA PHE A 40 1.69 -0.38 10.70
C PHE A 40 0.65 -0.36 9.58
N PHE A 41 0.11 0.81 9.26
CA PHE A 41 -0.94 0.96 8.25
C PHE A 41 -0.51 1.97 7.20
N ASP A 42 -0.58 1.58 5.93
CA ASP A 42 -0.38 2.48 4.79
C ASP A 42 -1.73 2.93 4.22
N LEU A 43 -1.86 4.23 4.04
CA LEU A 43 -3.09 4.97 3.77
C LEU A 43 -2.94 5.88 2.56
N CYS A 44 -4.06 6.21 1.92
CA CYS A 44 -4.10 7.32 0.98
C CYS A 44 -3.71 8.64 1.68
N ALA A 45 -2.91 9.48 1.01
CA ALA A 45 -2.50 10.80 1.48
C ALA A 45 -3.66 11.82 1.45
N LYS A 46 -4.68 11.57 2.27
CA LYS A 46 -5.84 12.45 2.47
C LYS A 46 -6.17 12.59 3.96
N PRO A 47 -6.35 13.81 4.48
CA PRO A 47 -6.66 14.05 5.90
C PRO A 47 -7.85 13.22 6.42
N GLU A 48 -8.91 13.09 5.65
CA GLU A 48 -10.12 12.33 6.01
C GLU A 48 -9.86 10.82 6.16
N ILE A 49 -8.88 10.28 5.42
CA ILE A 49 -8.50 8.87 5.48
C ILE A 49 -7.64 8.59 6.71
N VAL A 50 -6.76 9.53 7.07
CA VAL A 50 -6.03 9.49 8.35
C VAL A 50 -7.01 9.52 9.53
N ASP A 51 -8.03 10.38 9.47
CA ASP A 51 -9.07 10.42 10.50
C ASP A 51 -9.86 9.10 10.58
N ALA A 52 -10.17 8.48 9.44
CA ALA A 52 -10.81 7.18 9.40
C ALA A 52 -9.97 6.08 10.04
N ALA A 53 -8.68 6.04 9.74
CA ALA A 53 -7.75 5.10 10.38
C ALA A 53 -7.72 5.29 11.90
N LYS A 54 -7.66 6.55 12.37
CA LYS A 54 -7.69 6.86 13.81
C LYS A 54 -8.98 6.43 14.49
N ARG A 55 -10.15 6.63 13.85
CA ARG A 55 -11.43 6.10 14.35
C ARG A 55 -11.40 4.57 14.42
N GLY A 56 -10.79 3.92 13.42
CA GLY A 56 -10.61 2.46 13.42
C GLY A 56 -9.77 1.96 14.59
N LEU A 57 -8.65 2.63 14.89
CA LEU A 57 -7.82 2.34 16.06
C LEU A 57 -8.59 2.53 17.38
N GLN A 58 -9.35 3.63 17.49
CA GLN A 58 -10.18 3.91 18.66
C GLN A 58 -11.23 2.81 18.89
N ARG A 59 -11.89 2.35 17.83
CA ARG A 59 -12.88 1.25 17.90
C ARG A 59 -12.26 -0.07 18.35
N ALA A 60 -11.04 -0.35 17.93
CA ALA A 60 -10.28 -1.53 18.38
C ALA A 60 -9.75 -1.40 19.83
N GLY A 61 -9.99 -0.27 20.50
CA GLY A 61 -9.48 -0.01 21.85
C GLY A 61 -7.96 0.22 21.88
N ILE A 62 -7.35 0.59 20.75
CA ILE A 62 -5.91 0.78 20.61
C ILE A 62 -5.56 2.26 20.68
N THR A 63 -4.71 2.63 21.65
CA THR A 63 -4.34 4.03 21.92
C THR A 63 -2.85 4.33 21.73
N LYS A 64 -2.03 3.29 21.52
CA LYS A 64 -0.57 3.41 21.37
C LYS A 64 -0.01 2.30 20.48
N ASP A 65 1.27 2.42 20.14
CA ASP A 65 2.05 1.41 19.43
C ASP A 65 1.44 1.01 18.07
N ARG A 66 0.87 2.00 17.37
CA ARG A 66 0.37 1.88 16.00
C ARG A 66 0.89 3.05 15.18
N TYR A 67 1.33 2.75 13.98
CA TYR A 67 2.02 3.68 13.10
C TYR A 67 1.21 3.90 11.83
N LEU A 68 1.06 5.15 11.42
CA LEU A 68 0.33 5.54 10.22
C LEU A 68 1.32 6.03 9.16
N CYS A 69 1.32 5.37 8.00
CA CYS A 69 2.00 5.78 6.80
C CYS A 69 0.98 6.37 5.82
N VAL A 70 1.36 7.43 5.12
CA VAL A 70 0.60 7.96 3.99
C VAL A 70 1.44 7.87 2.73
N SER A 71 0.82 7.42 1.64
CA SER A 71 1.47 7.27 0.34
C SER A 71 1.18 8.44 -0.58
N VAL A 72 2.22 9.05 -1.12
CA VAL A 72 2.20 10.10 -2.13
C VAL A 72 2.88 9.62 -3.40
N GLY A 73 2.36 10.04 -4.55
CA GLY A 73 2.87 9.64 -5.87
C GLY A 73 3.23 10.82 -6.76
N ILE A 74 3.85 10.51 -7.89
CA ILE A 74 4.25 11.43 -8.96
C ILE A 74 3.50 11.12 -10.25
N ASP A 75 3.71 11.92 -11.30
CA ASP A 75 3.08 11.63 -12.58
C ASP A 75 3.50 10.25 -13.11
N GLY A 76 2.53 9.54 -13.71
CA GLY A 76 2.69 8.14 -14.11
C GLY A 76 2.40 7.11 -13.01
N ASP A 77 2.27 7.49 -11.74
CA ASP A 77 1.89 6.54 -10.68
C ASP A 77 0.42 6.09 -10.85
N PRO A 78 0.15 4.78 -11.05
CA PRO A 78 -1.21 4.29 -11.18
C PRO A 78 -2.06 4.52 -9.92
N HIS A 79 -1.47 4.66 -8.74
CA HIS A 79 -2.20 4.78 -7.48
C HIS A 79 -2.89 6.14 -7.30
N ILE A 80 -2.44 7.17 -8.01
CA ILE A 80 -3.09 8.49 -8.06
C ILE A 80 -4.01 8.64 -9.29
N THR A 81 -4.26 7.55 -10.01
CA THR A 81 -5.03 7.55 -11.26
C THR A 81 -6.39 6.92 -11.06
N LYS A 82 -7.46 7.55 -11.59
CA LYS A 82 -8.84 7.10 -11.43
C LYS A 82 -9.47 6.75 -12.78
N ALA A 83 -10.26 5.69 -12.83
CA ALA A 83 -11.01 5.33 -14.02
C ALA A 83 -12.21 6.27 -14.24
N VAL A 84 -12.46 6.65 -15.49
CA VAL A 84 -13.63 7.42 -15.94
C VAL A 84 -14.27 6.70 -17.11
N ILE A 85 -15.59 6.49 -17.07
CA ILE A 85 -16.33 5.80 -18.13
C ILE A 85 -16.95 6.84 -19.08
N ASP A 86 -16.55 6.81 -20.35
CA ASP A 86 -17.17 7.55 -21.44
C ASP A 86 -18.56 6.94 -21.74
N GLN A 87 -19.59 7.73 -21.41
CA GLN A 87 -20.98 7.29 -21.51
C GLN A 87 -21.50 7.25 -22.96
N GLN A 88 -20.80 7.86 -23.92
CA GLN A 88 -21.15 7.80 -25.34
C GLN A 88 -20.64 6.51 -25.99
N LYS A 89 -19.46 6.03 -25.56
CA LYS A 89 -18.88 4.75 -26.04
C LYS A 89 -19.38 3.52 -25.27
N CYS A 90 -19.86 3.71 -24.04
CA CYS A 90 -20.25 2.60 -23.18
C CYS A 90 -21.51 1.88 -23.69
N VAL A 91 -21.36 0.58 -23.97
CA VAL A 91 -22.46 -0.31 -24.41
C VAL A 91 -23.08 -1.12 -23.27
N LYS A 92 -22.81 -0.75 -22.02
CA LYS A 92 -23.34 -1.40 -20.80
C LYS A 92 -23.16 -2.94 -20.75
N CYS A 93 -22.03 -3.46 -21.24
CA CYS A 93 -21.78 -4.91 -21.23
C CYS A 93 -21.41 -5.53 -19.86
N GLY A 94 -21.21 -4.72 -18.82
CA GLY A 94 -20.94 -5.18 -17.44
C GLY A 94 -19.55 -5.78 -17.16
N LYS A 95 -18.71 -5.98 -18.19
CA LYS A 95 -17.37 -6.59 -18.02
C LYS A 95 -16.47 -5.82 -17.04
N CYS A 96 -16.51 -4.48 -17.09
CA CYS A 96 -15.74 -3.63 -16.21
C CYS A 96 -16.16 -3.79 -14.74
N LYS A 97 -17.47 -3.84 -14.46
CA LYS A 97 -18.02 -4.11 -13.12
C LYS A 97 -17.55 -5.47 -12.60
N LYS A 98 -17.70 -6.52 -13.41
CA LYS A 98 -17.34 -7.89 -13.02
C LYS A 98 -15.85 -8.07 -12.70
N ILE A 99 -14.95 -7.35 -13.38
CA ILE A 99 -13.51 -7.49 -13.17
C ILE A 99 -12.96 -6.58 -12.07
N CYS A 100 -13.73 -5.60 -11.57
CA CYS A 100 -13.22 -4.66 -10.58
C CYS A 100 -13.07 -5.35 -9.21
N PRO A 101 -11.85 -5.49 -8.65
CA PRO A 101 -11.66 -6.20 -7.38
C PRO A 101 -12.17 -5.42 -6.17
N HIS A 102 -12.38 -4.10 -6.33
CA HIS A 102 -12.79 -3.17 -5.28
C HIS A 102 -14.25 -2.73 -5.38
N ASP A 103 -15.04 -3.32 -6.28
CA ASP A 103 -16.44 -2.93 -6.54
C ASP A 103 -16.62 -1.42 -6.78
N ALA A 104 -15.60 -0.80 -7.36
CA ALA A 104 -15.59 0.63 -7.66
C ALA A 104 -16.52 0.99 -8.83
N ILE A 105 -17.16 0.02 -9.48
CA ILE A 105 -18.08 0.26 -10.60
C ILE A 105 -19.49 -0.15 -10.19
N ILE A 106 -20.36 0.85 -10.08
CA ILE A 106 -21.78 0.66 -9.75
C ILE A 106 -22.66 0.78 -10.98
N GLU A 107 -23.83 0.15 -10.88
CA GLU A 107 -24.85 0.17 -11.90
C GLU A 107 -26.07 0.88 -11.34
N LEU A 108 -26.34 2.08 -11.87
CA LEU A 108 -27.62 2.77 -11.72
C LEU A 108 -28.29 2.69 -13.11
N ASP A 109 -28.67 3.82 -13.70
CA ASP A 109 -29.08 3.85 -15.11
C ASP A 109 -27.93 3.64 -16.09
N LYS A 110 -26.69 3.94 -15.65
CA LYS A 110 -25.44 3.76 -16.40
C LYS A 110 -24.35 3.25 -15.46
N TYR A 111 -23.30 2.64 -16.01
CA TYR A 111 -22.13 2.30 -15.21
C TYR A 111 -21.36 3.56 -14.83
N LYS A 112 -21.09 3.72 -13.53
CA LYS A 112 -20.31 4.83 -12.97
C LYS A 112 -19.20 4.29 -12.06
N VAL A 113 -18.09 5.03 -12.02
CA VAL A 113 -16.97 4.74 -11.12
C VAL A 113 -17.16 5.51 -9.82
N LYS A 114 -17.19 4.81 -8.69
CA LYS A 114 -16.97 5.34 -7.34
C LYS A 114 -15.48 5.64 -7.20
N LYS A 115 -15.11 6.92 -7.33
CA LYS A 115 -13.70 7.35 -7.34
C LYS A 115 -13.00 6.98 -6.04
N GLU A 116 -13.75 7.00 -4.94
CA GLU A 116 -13.28 6.70 -3.61
C GLU A 116 -12.78 5.25 -3.47
N ARG A 117 -13.40 4.28 -4.15
CA ARG A 117 -12.98 2.87 -4.15
C ARG A 117 -12.04 2.52 -5.31
N CYS A 118 -11.84 3.43 -6.26
CA CYS A 118 -11.01 3.17 -7.43
C CYS A 118 -9.52 3.37 -7.08
N ILE A 119 -8.78 2.26 -7.00
CA ILE A 119 -7.35 2.28 -6.71
C ILE A 119 -6.44 2.38 -7.95
N GLY A 120 -7.00 2.64 -9.13
CA GLY A 120 -6.21 2.81 -10.35
C GLY A 120 -5.65 1.55 -11.02
N CYS A 121 -6.10 0.34 -10.64
CA CYS A 121 -5.55 -0.94 -11.12
C CYS A 121 -5.65 -1.28 -12.62
N THR A 122 -6.20 -0.39 -13.45
CA THR A 122 -6.36 -0.51 -14.92
C THR A 122 -7.07 -1.76 -15.46
N GLN A 123 -7.53 -2.71 -14.62
CA GLN A 123 -8.19 -3.93 -15.08
C GLN A 123 -9.47 -3.65 -15.90
N CYS A 124 -10.26 -2.68 -15.46
CA CYS A 124 -11.47 -2.28 -16.17
C CYS A 124 -11.16 -1.67 -17.54
N PHE A 125 -10.14 -0.80 -17.61
CA PHE A 125 -9.63 -0.19 -18.83
C PHE A 125 -9.24 -1.27 -19.85
N ASN A 126 -8.37 -2.21 -19.44
CA ASN A 126 -7.86 -3.28 -20.30
C ASN A 126 -8.95 -4.26 -20.78
N LYS A 127 -10.04 -4.43 -20.03
CA LYS A 127 -11.13 -5.36 -20.38
C LYS A 127 -12.29 -4.73 -21.15
N CYS A 128 -12.33 -3.41 -21.29
CA CYS A 128 -13.44 -2.73 -21.96
C CYS A 128 -13.37 -2.92 -23.49
N PRO A 129 -14.29 -3.68 -24.13
CA PRO A 129 -14.20 -3.99 -25.56
C PRO A 129 -14.48 -2.79 -26.47
N LYS A 130 -15.01 -1.70 -25.92
CA LYS A 130 -15.31 -0.45 -26.64
C LYS A 130 -14.33 0.67 -26.29
N GLN A 131 -13.29 0.38 -25.50
CA GLN A 131 -12.33 1.38 -25.02
C GLN A 131 -13.04 2.62 -24.46
N ALA A 132 -14.16 2.39 -23.75
CA ALA A 132 -15.00 3.43 -23.18
C ALA A 132 -14.53 3.88 -21.78
N ILE A 133 -13.28 3.57 -21.42
CA ILE A 133 -12.73 3.87 -20.10
C ILE A 133 -11.43 4.61 -20.34
N GLU A 134 -11.24 5.70 -19.60
CA GLU A 134 -10.01 6.49 -19.55
C GLU A 134 -9.46 6.45 -18.13
N MET A 135 -8.14 6.54 -18.00
CA MET A 135 -7.43 6.61 -16.73
C MET A 135 -6.94 8.05 -16.55
N VAL A 136 -7.41 8.73 -15.51
CA VAL A 136 -7.14 10.16 -15.27
C VAL A 136 -6.31 10.33 -14.00
N THR A 137 -5.08 10.83 -14.17
CA THR A 137 -4.16 11.14 -13.07
C THR A 137 -4.65 12.32 -12.25
N GLN A 138 -4.55 12.22 -10.92
CA GLN A 138 -4.89 13.27 -9.98
C GLN A 138 -3.65 13.62 -9.14
N LEU A 139 -2.82 14.54 -9.65
CA LEU A 139 -1.64 15.00 -8.93
C LEU A 139 -2.05 15.79 -7.68
N GLN A 140 -1.36 15.51 -6.58
CA GLN A 140 -1.50 16.25 -5.34
C GLN A 140 -0.47 17.37 -5.26
N ASP A 141 -0.89 18.52 -4.74
CA ASP A 141 0.07 19.55 -4.32
C ASP A 141 0.61 19.22 -2.93
N TYR A 142 1.89 18.85 -2.88
CA TYR A 142 2.58 18.47 -1.64
C TYR A 142 2.61 19.62 -0.63
N LYS A 143 2.68 20.87 -1.10
CA LYS A 143 2.67 22.05 -0.24
C LYS A 143 1.34 22.22 0.49
N GLU A 144 0.24 21.78 -0.12
CA GLU A 144 -1.08 21.86 0.49
C GLU A 144 -1.41 20.65 1.36
N VAL A 145 -0.99 19.45 0.94
CA VAL A 145 -1.42 18.20 1.58
C VAL A 145 -0.50 17.79 2.74
N LEU A 146 0.83 17.91 2.60
CA LEU A 146 1.78 17.41 3.59
C LEU A 146 1.60 18.08 4.97
N PRO A 147 1.47 19.43 5.10
CA PRO A 147 1.28 20.05 6.41
C PRO A 147 0.05 19.51 7.15
N LYS A 148 -1.07 19.31 6.44
CA LYS A 148 -2.32 18.78 7.01
C LYS A 148 -2.17 17.33 7.50
N LEU A 149 -1.41 16.52 6.77
CA LEU A 149 -1.15 15.13 7.15
C LEU A 149 -0.21 15.06 8.36
N ILE A 150 0.83 15.90 8.39
CA ILE A 150 1.79 15.99 9.49
C ILE A 150 1.11 16.46 10.78
N GLU A 151 0.22 17.47 10.70
CA GLU A 151 -0.57 17.92 11.85
C GLU A 151 -1.44 16.81 12.43
N LYS A 152 -1.90 15.87 11.59
CA LYS A 152 -2.59 14.66 12.03
C LYS A 152 -1.66 13.61 12.64
N GLY A 153 -0.37 13.85 12.80
CA GLY A 153 0.54 12.96 13.52
C GLY A 153 0.77 11.63 12.82
N ILE A 154 1.01 11.67 11.50
CA ILE A 154 1.52 10.52 10.75
C ILE A 154 2.95 10.16 11.20
N ASP A 155 3.32 8.89 11.08
CA ASP A 155 4.63 8.37 11.48
C ASP A 155 5.59 8.17 10.29
N CYS A 156 5.02 8.04 9.09
CA CYS A 156 5.77 7.76 7.89
C CYS A 156 5.12 8.39 6.65
N ILE A 157 5.94 8.85 5.70
CA ILE A 157 5.50 9.19 4.34
C ILE A 157 6.16 8.21 3.39
N GLU A 158 5.35 7.53 2.60
CA GLU A 158 5.77 6.69 1.49
C GLU A 158 5.70 7.49 0.19
N PHE A 159 6.80 7.49 -0.56
CA PHE A 159 6.95 8.17 -1.83
C PHE A 159 7.08 7.13 -2.93
N HIS A 160 6.08 7.07 -3.83
CA HIS A 160 6.15 6.25 -5.03
C HIS A 160 7.07 6.91 -6.05
N ALA A 161 8.30 6.41 -6.12
CA ALA A 161 9.35 6.95 -6.98
C ALA A 161 9.49 6.11 -8.26
N ILE A 162 8.38 5.66 -8.85
CA ILE A 162 8.33 4.83 -10.07
C ILE A 162 8.12 5.75 -11.27
N SER A 163 9.23 6.25 -11.83
CA SER A 163 9.26 7.11 -13.01
C SER A 163 10.65 7.09 -13.64
N GLU A 164 10.76 7.32 -14.95
CA GLU A 164 12.04 7.56 -15.63
C GLU A 164 12.57 9.00 -15.44
N ASP A 165 11.71 9.93 -15.01
CA ASP A 165 12.06 11.33 -14.78
C ASP A 165 12.75 11.50 -13.41
N GLU A 166 14.08 11.41 -13.40
CA GLU A 166 14.88 11.63 -12.19
C GLU A 166 14.75 13.06 -11.63
N GLN A 167 14.44 14.07 -12.46
CA GLN A 167 14.33 15.45 -11.99
C GLN A 167 13.05 15.62 -11.15
N ASP A 168 11.90 15.14 -11.64
CA ASP A 168 10.65 15.19 -10.88
C ASP A 168 10.75 14.37 -9.58
N VAL A 169 11.36 13.18 -9.66
CA VAL A 169 11.65 12.35 -8.46
C VAL A 169 12.44 13.14 -7.42
N ASP A 170 13.43 13.92 -7.83
CA ASP A 170 14.32 14.67 -6.93
C ASP A 170 13.67 15.89 -6.33
N GLU A 171 12.94 16.65 -7.15
CA GLU A 171 12.20 17.82 -6.71
C GLU A 171 11.12 17.43 -5.70
N LYS A 172 10.38 16.34 -5.96
CA LYS A 172 9.32 15.84 -5.07
C LYS A 172 9.90 15.23 -3.79
N TRP A 173 10.99 14.49 -3.88
CA TRP A 173 11.65 13.95 -2.70
C TRP A 173 12.24 15.05 -1.82
N GLN A 174 12.86 16.07 -2.40
CA GLN A 174 13.36 17.22 -1.64
C GLN A 174 12.22 17.94 -0.92
N GLN A 175 11.08 18.16 -1.60
CA GLN A 175 9.89 18.71 -0.94
C GLN A 175 9.45 17.88 0.27
N ILE A 176 9.36 16.56 0.14
CA ILE A 176 8.99 15.69 1.29
C ILE A 176 9.97 15.85 2.45
N ASN A 177 11.28 15.88 2.17
CA ASN A 177 12.30 16.07 3.21
C ASN A 177 12.21 17.45 3.89
N ASP A 178 11.83 18.50 3.14
CA ASP A 178 11.70 19.85 3.70
C ASP A 178 10.53 19.96 4.70
N TYR A 179 9.49 19.10 4.56
CA TYR A 179 8.34 19.07 5.47
C TYR A 179 8.44 18.03 6.58
N PHE A 180 9.13 16.90 6.36
CA PHE A 180 9.05 15.74 7.26
C PHE A 180 10.41 15.09 7.56
N ASP A 181 10.87 15.31 8.79
CA ASP A 181 12.10 14.71 9.32
C ASP A 181 11.94 13.27 9.85
N GLY A 182 10.70 12.75 9.87
CA GLY A 182 10.37 11.41 10.37
C GLY A 182 10.82 10.27 9.45
N MET A 183 10.21 9.08 9.61
CA MET A 183 10.54 7.93 8.78
C MET A 183 10.03 8.15 7.35
N LEU A 184 10.91 8.10 6.35
CA LEU A 184 10.49 8.13 4.95
C LEU A 184 10.56 6.73 4.35
N CYS A 185 9.67 6.42 3.42
CA CYS A 185 9.66 5.19 2.67
C CYS A 185 9.77 5.52 1.18
N ILE A 186 10.75 4.93 0.49
CA ILE A 186 10.90 5.07 -0.96
C ILE A 186 10.34 3.79 -1.57
N SER A 187 9.19 3.91 -2.24
CA SER A 187 8.55 2.80 -2.95
C SER A 187 9.04 2.76 -4.40
N LEU A 188 9.59 1.61 -4.78
CA LEU A 188 10.26 1.38 -6.06
C LEU A 188 9.97 -0.04 -6.54
N ASP A 189 9.78 -0.19 -7.84
CA ASP A 189 9.73 -1.48 -8.52
C ASP A 189 10.77 -1.53 -9.66
N ARG A 190 10.64 -2.54 -10.53
CA ARG A 190 11.53 -2.75 -11.68
C ARG A 190 10.80 -2.56 -13.03
N SER A 191 9.69 -1.81 -13.06
CA SER A 191 8.94 -1.60 -14.32
C SER A 191 9.66 -0.62 -15.25
N GLU A 192 10.16 0.48 -14.71
CA GLU A 192 10.78 1.57 -15.49
C GLU A 192 12.31 1.53 -15.46
N LEU A 193 12.90 1.06 -14.35
CA LEU A 193 14.34 1.17 -14.13
C LEU A 193 15.03 -0.19 -13.99
N GLY A 194 16.19 -0.30 -14.64
CA GLY A 194 17.12 -1.41 -14.43
C GLY A 194 17.88 -1.30 -13.09
N ASP A 195 18.43 -2.43 -12.65
CA ASP A 195 19.04 -2.61 -11.33
C ASP A 195 20.10 -1.56 -10.98
N LYS A 196 20.94 -1.17 -11.95
CA LYS A 196 21.98 -0.15 -11.72
C LYS A 196 21.36 1.20 -11.34
N LYS A 197 20.38 1.67 -12.13
CA LYS A 197 19.71 2.95 -11.92
C LYS A 197 18.91 2.96 -10.62
N LEU A 198 18.21 1.88 -10.30
CA LEU A 198 17.48 1.76 -9.02
C LEU A 198 18.38 1.97 -7.81
N LYS A 199 19.56 1.32 -7.82
CA LYS A 199 20.54 1.46 -6.74
C LYS A 199 21.11 2.87 -6.66
N GLU A 200 21.44 3.47 -7.80
CA GLU A 200 21.93 4.84 -7.88
C GLU A 200 20.88 5.83 -7.34
N ARG A 201 19.61 5.67 -7.73
CA ARG A 201 18.48 6.46 -7.23
C ARG A 201 18.36 6.35 -5.72
N VAL A 202 18.29 5.14 -5.15
CA VAL A 202 18.18 4.98 -3.69
C VAL A 202 19.36 5.63 -2.97
N LYS A 203 20.59 5.36 -3.40
CA LYS A 203 21.80 5.97 -2.78
C LYS A 203 21.75 7.49 -2.83
N ARG A 204 21.31 8.06 -3.94
CA ARG A 204 21.15 9.50 -4.15
C ARG A 204 20.07 10.10 -3.25
N LEU A 205 18.89 9.49 -3.19
CA LEU A 205 17.75 9.96 -2.38
C LEU A 205 18.04 9.91 -0.88
N ILE A 206 18.78 8.92 -0.39
CA ILE A 206 19.10 8.82 1.04
C ILE A 206 20.35 9.62 1.44
N ALA A 207 21.14 10.15 0.50
CA ALA A 207 22.47 10.73 0.78
C ALA A 207 22.45 11.86 1.82
N LYS A 208 21.34 12.62 1.89
CA LYS A 208 21.16 13.71 2.85
C LYS A 208 20.45 13.29 4.15
N ARG A 209 20.04 12.03 4.26
CA ARG A 209 19.28 11.51 5.40
C ARG A 209 20.19 10.78 6.38
N LYS A 210 19.82 10.79 7.65
CA LYS A 210 20.54 10.04 8.69
C LYS A 210 20.39 8.52 8.42
N PRO A 211 21.41 7.71 8.75
CA PRO A 211 21.30 6.25 8.67
C PRO A 211 20.04 5.73 9.35
N PHE A 212 19.34 4.79 8.71
CA PHE A 212 18.16 4.12 9.24
C PHE A 212 17.00 5.06 9.63
N THR A 213 16.83 6.16 8.87
CA THR A 213 15.58 6.96 8.85
C THR A 213 14.80 6.84 7.55
N THR A 214 15.17 5.84 6.73
CA THR A 214 14.53 5.53 5.46
C THR A 214 14.22 4.04 5.37
N ILE A 215 13.07 3.71 4.80
CA ILE A 215 12.66 2.37 4.36
C ILE A 215 12.75 2.35 2.83
N ILE A 216 13.37 1.31 2.28
CA ILE A 216 13.29 0.97 0.87
C ILE A 216 12.18 -0.05 0.74
N GLN A 217 11.05 0.34 0.17
CA GLN A 217 9.98 -0.58 -0.16
C GLN A 217 10.27 -1.18 -1.55
N ALA A 218 10.68 -2.43 -1.52
CA ALA A 218 10.95 -3.28 -2.65
C ALA A 218 9.63 -3.85 -3.18
N ASP A 219 8.99 -3.11 -4.06
CA ASP A 219 7.75 -3.52 -4.70
C ASP A 219 8.01 -4.59 -5.78
N GLY A 220 7.14 -5.59 -5.79
CA GLY A 220 6.91 -6.46 -6.94
C GLY A 220 5.92 -5.82 -7.92
N ILE A 221 5.12 -6.64 -8.60
CA ILE A 221 4.14 -6.10 -9.56
C ILE A 221 2.94 -5.52 -8.79
N ALA A 222 2.71 -4.22 -8.94
CA ALA A 222 1.62 -3.51 -8.29
C ALA A 222 0.26 -4.22 -8.47
N MET A 223 -0.52 -4.30 -7.39
CA MET A 223 -1.91 -4.78 -7.39
C MET A 223 -2.14 -6.23 -7.88
N THR A 224 -1.10 -7.07 -7.98
CA THR A 224 -1.20 -8.47 -8.43
C THR A 224 -1.37 -9.51 -7.31
N GLY A 225 -1.16 -9.14 -6.05
CA GLY A 225 -1.18 -10.04 -4.89
C GLY A 225 -2.56 -10.53 -4.48
N GLY A 226 -3.44 -10.87 -5.41
CA GLY A 226 -4.78 -11.40 -5.10
C GLY A 226 -4.79 -12.91 -4.81
N THR A 227 -3.70 -13.60 -5.05
CA THR A 227 -3.54 -15.05 -4.88
C THR A 227 -2.48 -15.36 -3.82
N ASP A 228 -2.61 -16.53 -3.17
CA ASP A 228 -1.67 -16.99 -2.14
C ASP A 228 -0.65 -17.96 -2.73
N ASP A 229 0.28 -17.44 -3.51
CA ASP A 229 1.25 -18.22 -4.26
C ASP A 229 2.64 -17.57 -4.25
N TYR A 230 3.63 -18.36 -4.66
CA TYR A 230 4.99 -17.87 -4.84
C TYR A 230 5.15 -16.93 -6.03
N ALA A 231 4.36 -17.13 -7.09
CA ALA A 231 4.56 -16.45 -8.37
C ALA A 231 4.42 -14.93 -8.25
N THR A 232 3.39 -14.48 -7.53
CA THR A 232 3.10 -13.05 -7.32
C THR A 232 4.17 -12.34 -6.48
N THR A 233 4.83 -13.06 -5.57
CA THR A 233 5.83 -12.46 -4.66
C THR A 233 7.27 -12.50 -5.19
N LEU A 234 7.56 -13.21 -6.28
CA LEU A 234 8.91 -13.38 -6.83
C LEU A 234 9.64 -12.04 -7.05
N GLN A 235 8.95 -11.08 -7.66
CA GLN A 235 9.56 -9.78 -7.97
C GLN A 235 9.90 -8.99 -6.72
N SER A 236 9.03 -8.99 -5.70
CA SER A 236 9.31 -8.31 -4.44
C SER A 236 10.55 -8.89 -3.73
N VAL A 237 10.68 -10.21 -3.70
CA VAL A 237 11.85 -10.88 -3.10
C VAL A 237 13.12 -10.56 -3.89
N ALA A 238 13.07 -10.58 -5.22
CA ALA A 238 14.20 -10.23 -6.08
C ALA A 238 14.64 -8.76 -5.90
N THR A 239 13.68 -7.83 -5.85
CA THR A 239 13.95 -6.40 -5.59
C THR A 239 14.53 -6.19 -4.19
N ALA A 240 14.03 -6.90 -3.18
CA ALA A 240 14.59 -6.83 -1.83
C ALA A 240 16.03 -7.39 -1.74
N GLN A 241 16.31 -8.49 -2.44
CA GLN A 241 17.66 -9.06 -2.54
C GLN A 241 18.65 -8.06 -3.14
N LEU A 242 18.24 -7.30 -4.16
CA LEU A 242 19.07 -6.28 -4.81
C LEU A 242 19.59 -5.27 -3.79
N PHE A 243 18.70 -4.72 -2.95
CA PHE A 243 19.08 -3.71 -1.96
C PHE A 243 19.80 -4.30 -0.75
N GLN A 244 19.48 -5.53 -0.34
CA GLN A 244 20.21 -6.20 0.73
C GLN A 244 21.70 -6.35 0.38
N ASN A 245 22.01 -6.69 -0.88
CA ASN A 245 23.38 -6.89 -1.33
C ASN A 245 24.21 -5.61 -1.39
N GLU A 246 23.56 -4.44 -1.38
CA GLU A 246 24.23 -3.14 -1.44
C GLU A 246 24.62 -2.57 -0.07
N ASN A 247 24.20 -3.21 1.03
CA ASN A 247 24.48 -2.76 2.40
C ASN A 247 24.13 -1.28 2.64
N ILE A 248 23.02 -0.84 2.08
CA ILE A 248 22.53 0.54 2.20
C ILE A 248 22.04 0.76 3.65
N PRO A 249 22.35 1.89 4.31
CA PRO A 249 21.95 2.17 5.69
C PRO A 249 20.46 2.57 5.78
N ALA A 250 19.58 1.69 5.33
CA ALA A 250 18.13 1.84 5.28
C ALA A 250 17.47 0.49 5.61
N TYR A 251 16.22 0.54 6.07
CA TYR A 251 15.43 -0.67 6.22
C TYR A 251 14.94 -1.15 4.85
N ILE A 252 14.68 -2.45 4.73
CA ILE A 252 14.15 -3.07 3.51
C ILE A 252 12.77 -3.62 3.85
N MET A 253 11.77 -3.24 3.06
CA MET A 253 10.40 -3.72 3.17
C MET A 253 10.01 -4.42 1.87
N MET A 254 9.44 -5.61 1.96
CA MET A 254 8.84 -6.27 0.79
C MET A 254 7.39 -5.86 0.66
N SER A 255 6.96 -5.53 -0.55
CA SER A 255 5.59 -5.15 -0.89
C SER A 255 5.32 -5.43 -2.39
N GLY A 256 4.11 -5.20 -2.88
CA GLY A 256 3.74 -5.46 -4.28
C GLY A 256 3.69 -6.96 -4.63
N GLY A 257 2.48 -7.53 -4.69
CA GLY A 257 2.31 -8.96 -4.99
C GLY A 257 2.55 -9.90 -3.81
N THR A 258 2.65 -9.36 -2.59
CA THR A 258 2.95 -10.10 -1.37
C THR A 258 1.74 -10.79 -0.74
N ASN A 259 1.98 -11.91 -0.05
CA ASN A 259 0.99 -12.79 0.58
C ASN A 259 1.64 -13.66 1.68
N THR A 260 1.04 -14.79 2.07
CA THR A 260 1.59 -15.65 3.14
C THR A 260 2.90 -16.34 2.76
N LYS A 261 3.19 -16.47 1.45
CA LYS A 261 4.37 -17.14 0.90
C LYS A 261 5.59 -16.24 0.78
N SER A 262 5.41 -14.93 0.89
CA SER A 262 6.47 -13.94 0.65
C SER A 262 7.68 -14.11 1.55
N THR A 263 7.46 -14.23 2.85
CA THR A 263 8.54 -14.34 3.84
C THR A 263 9.15 -15.73 3.87
N GLU A 264 8.38 -16.77 3.52
CA GLU A 264 8.90 -18.13 3.30
C GLU A 264 9.89 -18.14 2.11
N LEU A 265 9.50 -17.54 0.98
CA LEU A 265 10.38 -17.41 -0.19
C LEU A 265 11.61 -16.56 0.12
N ALA A 266 11.45 -15.43 0.82
CA ALA A 266 12.57 -14.61 1.25
C ALA A 266 13.58 -15.42 2.08
N LYS A 267 13.12 -16.23 3.04
CA LYS A 267 13.97 -17.13 3.84
C LYS A 267 14.71 -18.14 2.95
N GLN A 268 14.03 -18.77 1.99
CA GLN A 268 14.65 -19.71 1.03
C GLN A 268 15.73 -19.03 0.17
N CYS A 269 15.53 -17.76 -0.19
CA CYS A 269 16.48 -16.96 -0.96
C CYS A 269 17.56 -16.28 -0.10
N LYS A 270 17.54 -16.43 1.23
CA LYS A 270 18.41 -15.70 2.18
C LYS A 270 18.24 -14.17 2.12
N VAL A 271 17.04 -13.72 1.77
CA VAL A 271 16.61 -12.33 1.89
C VAL A 271 15.99 -12.12 3.26
N GLN A 272 16.48 -11.11 3.98
CA GLN A 272 16.08 -10.75 5.33
C GLN A 272 15.47 -9.34 5.29
N PRO A 273 14.19 -9.20 4.91
CA PRO A 273 13.49 -7.92 5.02
C PRO A 273 13.24 -7.56 6.49
N HIS A 274 13.07 -6.28 6.75
CA HIS A 274 12.74 -5.73 8.06
C HIS A 274 11.22 -5.62 8.26
N CYS A 275 10.46 -5.56 7.17
CA CYS A 275 9.02 -5.50 7.16
C CYS A 275 8.41 -6.21 5.95
N LEU A 276 7.22 -6.77 6.12
CA LEU A 276 6.37 -7.21 5.01
C LEU A 276 5.13 -6.32 4.97
N ALA A 277 4.89 -5.66 3.83
CA ALA A 277 3.62 -5.02 3.56
C ALA A 277 2.73 -5.96 2.75
N VAL A 278 1.43 -6.03 3.08
CA VAL A 278 0.44 -6.83 2.34
C VAL A 278 -0.82 -6.02 2.10
N GLY A 279 -1.25 -5.96 0.84
CA GLY A 279 -2.40 -5.17 0.39
C GLY A 279 -3.54 -6.01 -0.16
N SER A 280 -3.52 -6.28 -1.47
CA SER A 280 -4.61 -6.97 -2.18
C SER A 280 -5.02 -8.30 -1.52
N TYR A 281 -4.05 -9.11 -1.09
CA TYR A 281 -4.32 -10.39 -0.43
C TYR A 281 -5.01 -10.17 0.92
N ALA A 282 -4.45 -9.28 1.74
CA ALA A 282 -4.96 -8.94 3.07
C ALA A 282 -6.42 -8.45 3.01
N ARG A 283 -6.76 -7.58 2.06
CA ARG A 283 -8.15 -7.10 1.89
C ARG A 283 -9.07 -8.20 1.37
N LYS A 284 -8.60 -9.01 0.42
CA LYS A 284 -9.40 -10.09 -0.19
C LYS A 284 -9.86 -11.13 0.84
N ILE A 285 -8.98 -11.60 1.71
CA ILE A 285 -9.29 -12.71 2.63
C ILE A 285 -10.32 -12.35 3.71
N VAL A 286 -10.56 -11.06 3.95
CA VAL A 286 -11.56 -10.57 4.92
C VAL A 286 -12.72 -9.80 4.27
N LYS A 287 -12.77 -9.73 2.93
CA LYS A 287 -13.70 -8.87 2.20
C LYS A 287 -15.16 -9.09 2.60
N ASP A 288 -15.61 -10.35 2.61
CA ASP A 288 -17.00 -10.71 2.92
C ASP A 288 -17.40 -10.29 4.35
N TYR A 289 -16.43 -10.18 5.27
CA TYR A 289 -16.68 -9.67 6.62
C TYR A 289 -16.73 -8.14 6.64
N LEU A 290 -15.83 -7.47 5.91
CA LEU A 290 -15.77 -6.01 5.83
C LEU A 290 -17.02 -5.40 5.19
N GLU A 291 -17.71 -6.12 4.31
CA GLU A 291 -18.89 -5.62 3.58
C GLU A 291 -20.21 -5.85 4.33
N ARG A 292 -20.17 -6.46 5.52
CA ARG A 292 -21.37 -6.66 6.34
C ARG A 292 -21.94 -5.33 6.85
N ASP A 293 -23.26 -5.24 6.89
CA ASP A 293 -23.95 -4.10 7.50
C ASP A 293 -23.78 -4.09 9.03
N ASP A 294 -23.72 -5.26 9.66
CA ASP A 294 -23.56 -5.48 11.10
C ASP A 294 -22.09 -5.67 11.54
N PHE A 295 -21.13 -5.12 10.78
CA PHE A 295 -19.68 -5.32 10.99
C PHE A 295 -19.23 -5.01 12.42
N TYR A 296 -19.79 -3.99 13.07
CA TYR A 296 -19.39 -3.58 14.43
C TYR A 296 -20.19 -4.30 15.53
N GLU A 297 -21.37 -4.82 15.19
CA GLU A 297 -22.33 -5.39 16.11
C GLU A 297 -22.17 -6.92 16.22
N ASN A 298 -21.84 -7.58 15.12
CA ASN A 298 -21.73 -9.03 15.03
C ASN A 298 -20.35 -9.52 15.51
N LYS A 299 -20.24 -9.73 16.82
CA LYS A 299 -19.01 -10.17 17.48
C LYS A 299 -18.49 -11.51 16.94
N GLU A 300 -19.36 -12.44 16.59
CA GLU A 300 -18.96 -13.76 16.07
C GLU A 300 -18.26 -13.61 14.72
N ALA A 301 -18.91 -12.94 13.76
CA ALA A 301 -18.34 -12.69 12.44
C ALA A 301 -17.05 -11.85 12.54
N PHE A 302 -17.03 -10.83 13.40
CA PHE A 302 -15.83 -10.01 13.62
C PHE A 302 -14.67 -10.85 14.18
N ASN A 303 -14.91 -11.70 15.17
CA ASN A 303 -13.87 -12.55 15.76
C ASN A 303 -13.31 -13.58 14.76
N GLU A 304 -14.15 -14.13 13.88
CA GLU A 304 -13.66 -14.99 12.79
C GLU A 304 -12.78 -14.21 11.80
N ALA A 305 -13.18 -13.00 11.42
CA ALA A 305 -12.35 -12.13 10.59
C ALA A 305 -11.00 -11.81 11.27
N VAL A 306 -10.99 -11.56 12.58
CA VAL A 306 -9.77 -11.30 13.36
C VAL A 306 -8.84 -12.52 13.31
N LYS A 307 -9.37 -13.74 13.44
CA LYS A 307 -8.56 -14.97 13.34
C LYS A 307 -7.90 -15.10 11.96
N ILE A 308 -8.64 -14.80 10.89
CA ILE A 308 -8.13 -14.83 9.51
C ILE A 308 -7.00 -13.80 9.33
N ALA A 309 -7.22 -12.55 9.72
CA ALA A 309 -6.22 -11.49 9.65
C ALA A 309 -4.99 -11.81 10.51
N LYS A 310 -5.20 -12.36 11.72
CA LYS A 310 -4.13 -12.76 12.64
C LYS A 310 -3.28 -13.88 12.05
N ASN A 311 -3.89 -14.87 11.41
CA ASN A 311 -3.16 -15.96 10.76
C ASN A 311 -2.23 -15.44 9.65
N LEU A 312 -2.67 -14.46 8.85
CA LEU A 312 -1.82 -13.79 7.87
C LEU A 312 -0.62 -13.12 8.55
N ILE A 313 -0.88 -12.27 9.56
CA ILE A 313 0.18 -11.55 10.29
C ILE A 313 1.19 -12.52 10.91
N ASP A 314 0.71 -13.49 11.69
CA ASP A 314 1.57 -14.45 12.42
C ASP A 314 2.40 -15.29 11.44
N THR A 315 1.84 -15.72 10.31
CA THR A 315 2.55 -16.48 9.28
C THR A 315 3.64 -15.64 8.61
N SER A 316 3.35 -14.38 8.31
CA SER A 316 4.32 -13.43 7.76
C SER A 316 5.47 -13.17 8.74
N LEU A 317 5.17 -12.89 10.01
CA LEU A 317 6.18 -12.59 11.02
C LEU A 317 7.06 -13.81 11.37
N ARG A 318 6.48 -15.01 11.43
CA ARG A 318 7.20 -16.26 11.77
C ARG A 318 8.43 -16.49 10.89
N ASN A 319 8.33 -16.14 9.60
CA ASN A 319 9.38 -16.41 8.63
C ASN A 319 10.39 -15.24 8.48
N MET A 320 10.22 -14.12 9.18
CA MET A 320 11.15 -12.98 9.15
C MET A 320 12.20 -13.00 10.25
N VAL A 321 11.99 -13.78 11.32
CA VAL A 321 12.94 -13.93 12.41
C VAL A 321 13.85 -15.13 12.08
N ASN A 322 15.16 -14.94 12.19
CA ASN A 322 16.12 -16.04 12.06
C ASN A 322 16.06 -16.89 13.35
N ASP A 323 16.04 -18.21 13.20
CA ASP A 323 16.28 -19.16 14.29
C ASP A 323 17.72 -19.05 14.82
#